data_AF-A0A926AL45-F1
#
_entry.id   AF-A0A926AL45-F1
#
_cell.length_a   1.000
_cell.length_b   1.000
_cell.length_c   1.000
_cell.angle_alpha   90.00
_cell.angle_beta   90.00
_cell.angle_gamma   90.00
#
_symmetry.space_group_name_H-M   'P 1'
#
loop_
_entity.id
_entity.type
_entity.pdbx_description
1 polymer ?
#
loop_
_entity_poly.entity_id
_entity_poly.type
_entity_poly.pdbx_seq_one_letter_code
_entity_poly.pdbx_strand_id
1 'polypeptide(L)'
;MKKLFNVIVLMLAINFIAIGAGVGYLKTSGHLDRERVMAIKDILFPPPAAEAAPTTQPASVATTQPIVRLEELLAQQVGRPAGEQVEFIQHTFDAQLAQLDRRQRELADLQRQIELAKQQLARDRGAVDQKETTLTKREQEATKLETDKGFQDSLALYKSMAGKQVKTIFLGLDDRTVAQYLQAMEPRAATRIIKEFKSPEEMQFIQKALQRLRVPDVAQSPQPAPAQASAKE
;
A
#
# COMPACT_ATOMS: atom_id res chain seq x y z
N MET A 1 31.41 -38.49 -33.06
CA MET A 1 31.44 -37.61 -31.86
C MET A 1 30.79 -36.24 -32.08
N LYS A 2 31.13 -35.47 -33.14
CA LYS A 2 30.53 -34.13 -33.39
C LYS A 2 29.00 -34.09 -33.43
N LYS A 3 28.34 -35.10 -34.02
CA LYS A 3 26.86 -35.19 -34.06
C LYS A 3 26.23 -35.34 -32.67
N LEU A 4 26.87 -36.10 -31.78
CA LEU A 4 26.42 -36.30 -30.40
C LEU A 4 26.53 -35.01 -29.59
N PHE A 5 27.63 -34.26 -29.78
CA PHE A 5 27.81 -32.95 -29.17
C PHE A 5 26.73 -31.95 -29.60
N ASN A 6 26.41 -31.87 -30.90
CA ASN A 6 25.37 -30.97 -31.39
C ASN A 6 23.98 -31.29 -30.80
N VAL A 7 23.65 -32.57 -30.62
CA VAL A 7 22.38 -32.99 -30.00
C VAL A 7 22.31 -32.54 -28.55
N ILE A 8 23.41 -32.68 -27.79
CA ILE A 8 23.47 -32.23 -26.38
C ILE A 8 23.30 -30.71 -26.29
N VAL A 9 23.98 -29.94 -27.14
CA VAL A 9 23.87 -28.47 -27.16
C VAL A 9 22.45 -28.03 -27.53
N LEU A 10 21.82 -28.68 -28.52
CA LEU A 10 20.44 -28.39 -28.91
C LEU A 10 19.46 -28.67 -27.77
N MET A 11 19.62 -29.79 -27.07
CA MET A 11 18.76 -30.16 -25.93
C MET A 11 18.92 -29.15 -24.78
N LEU A 12 20.14 -28.68 -24.49
CA LEU A 12 20.40 -27.62 -23.51
C LEU A 12 19.71 -26.31 -23.90
N ALA A 13 19.83 -25.90 -25.16
CA ALA A 13 19.20 -24.68 -25.65
C ALA A 13 17.67 -24.71 -25.49
N ILE A 14 17.03 -25.84 -25.80
CA ILE A 14 15.58 -26.01 -25.63
C ILE A 14 15.17 -25.90 -24.15
N ASN A 15 15.92 -26.53 -23.23
CA ASN A 15 15.64 -26.42 -21.79
C ASN A 15 15.77 -24.97 -21.28
N PHE A 16 16.77 -24.22 -21.75
CA PHE A 16 16.92 -22.81 -21.39
C PHE A 16 15.74 -21.96 -21.87
N ILE A 17 15.26 -22.20 -23.09
CA ILE A 17 14.08 -21.50 -23.62
C ILE A 17 12.83 -21.85 -22.79
N ALA A 18 12.64 -23.12 -22.44
CA ALA A 18 11.52 -23.56 -21.62
C ALA A 18 11.52 -22.91 -20.23
N ILE A 19 12.67 -22.85 -19.56
CA ILE A 19 12.82 -22.18 -18.26
C ILE A 19 12.56 -20.67 -18.41
N GLY A 20 13.13 -20.02 -19.43
CA GLY A 20 12.92 -18.60 -19.68
C GLY A 20 11.45 -18.25 -19.92
N ALA A 21 10.74 -19.05 -20.72
CA ALA A 21 9.32 -18.89 -20.96
C ALA A 21 8.50 -19.10 -19.67
N GLY A 22 8.85 -20.10 -18.85
CA GLY A 22 8.20 -20.34 -17.57
C GLY A 22 8.35 -19.17 -16.59
N VAL A 23 9.57 -18.63 -16.46
CA VAL A 23 9.83 -17.44 -15.62
C VAL A 23 9.09 -16.21 -16.14
N GLY A 24 9.06 -16.02 -17.47
CA GLY A 24 8.30 -14.95 -18.10
C GLY A 24 6.81 -15.03 -17.78
N TYR A 25 6.21 -16.21 -17.93
CA TYR A 25 4.81 -16.47 -17.60
C TYR A 25 4.49 -16.22 -16.12
N LEU A 26 5.37 -16.68 -15.22
CA LEU A 26 5.25 -16.46 -13.78
C LEU A 26 5.32 -14.97 -13.39
N LYS A 27 6.11 -14.17 -14.11
CA LYS A 27 6.20 -12.72 -13.92
C LYS A 27 4.93 -12.02 -14.42
N THR A 28 4.39 -12.40 -15.59
CA THR A 28 3.19 -11.76 -16.15
C THR A 28 1.91 -12.15 -15.41
N SER A 29 1.86 -13.33 -14.80
CA SER A 29 0.71 -13.81 -14.01
C SER A 29 0.68 -13.29 -12.56
N GLY A 30 1.69 -12.53 -12.13
CA GLY A 30 1.78 -12.01 -10.76
C GLY A 30 2.13 -13.06 -9.71
N HIS A 31 2.44 -14.30 -10.10
CA HIS A 31 2.84 -15.35 -9.17
C HIS A 31 4.29 -15.20 -8.67
N LEU A 32 5.12 -14.44 -9.41
CA LEU A 32 6.52 -14.15 -9.07
C LEU A 32 6.67 -12.68 -8.64
N ASP A 33 6.31 -12.39 -7.39
CA ASP A 33 6.56 -11.08 -6.80
C ASP A 33 8.01 -10.98 -6.28
N ARG A 34 8.54 -9.76 -6.18
CA ARG A 34 9.89 -9.46 -5.71
C ARG A 34 10.14 -10.04 -4.30
N GLU A 35 9.12 -10.04 -3.45
CA GLU A 35 9.18 -10.66 -2.13
C GLU A 35 9.38 -12.18 -2.20
N ARG A 36 8.70 -12.87 -3.13
CA ARG A 36 8.84 -14.32 -3.32
C ARG A 36 10.20 -14.69 -3.88
N VAL A 37 10.75 -13.85 -4.78
CA VAL A 37 12.12 -14.04 -5.29
C VAL A 37 13.15 -13.90 -4.16
N MET A 38 12.96 -12.95 -3.25
CA MET A 38 13.81 -12.82 -2.05
C MET A 38 13.68 -14.05 -1.14
N ALA A 39 12.45 -14.53 -0.88
CA ALA A 39 12.25 -15.73 -0.06
C ALA A 39 12.90 -16.98 -0.67
N ILE A 40 12.78 -17.17 -1.99
CA ILE A 40 13.44 -18.28 -2.71
C ILE A 40 14.96 -18.15 -2.63
N LYS A 41 15.48 -16.91 -2.78
CA LYS A 41 16.91 -16.63 -2.63
C LYS A 41 17.39 -16.97 -1.21
N ASP A 42 16.63 -16.64 -0.17
CA ASP A 42 17.02 -16.93 1.21
C ASP A 42 17.01 -18.43 1.53
N ILE A 43 16.17 -19.22 0.86
CA ILE A 43 16.15 -20.68 0.99
C ILE A 43 17.32 -21.34 0.24
N LEU A 44 17.60 -20.88 -0.99
CA LEU A 44 18.65 -21.47 -1.85
C LEU A 44 20.05 -21.01 -1.46
N PHE A 45 20.17 -19.77 -0.99
CA PHE A 45 21.40 -19.13 -0.56
C PHE A 45 21.18 -18.56 0.83
N PRO A 46 21.07 -19.42 1.87
CA PRO A 46 20.99 -18.94 3.23
C PRO A 46 22.17 -18.00 3.45
N PRO A 47 21.93 -16.76 3.90
CA PRO A 47 23.00 -15.82 4.13
C PRO A 47 24.04 -16.53 5.02
N PRO A 48 25.32 -16.55 4.62
CA PRO A 48 26.36 -17.21 5.40
C PRO A 48 26.20 -16.68 6.81
N ALA A 49 25.98 -17.58 7.78
CA ALA A 49 25.69 -17.24 9.15
C ALA A 49 26.72 -16.18 9.54
N ALA A 50 26.27 -14.92 9.61
CA ALA A 50 27.15 -13.83 9.93
C ALA A 50 27.78 -14.25 11.24
N GLU A 51 29.10 -14.47 11.24
CA GLU A 51 29.86 -14.66 12.47
C GLU A 51 29.33 -13.60 13.41
N ALA A 52 28.64 -14.05 14.46
CA ALA A 52 27.70 -13.24 15.19
C ALA A 52 28.43 -11.96 15.63
N ALA A 53 28.27 -10.88 14.88
CA ALA A 53 28.45 -9.54 15.40
C ALA A 53 27.58 -9.58 16.65
N PRO A 54 28.17 -9.47 17.86
CA PRO A 54 27.56 -9.88 19.12
C PRO A 54 26.17 -9.29 19.14
N THR A 55 25.21 -10.14 18.78
CA THR A 55 23.84 -9.73 18.69
C THR A 55 23.52 -9.48 20.13
N THR A 56 23.22 -8.24 20.43
CA THR A 56 22.36 -7.83 21.53
C THR A 56 20.95 -8.41 21.32
N GLN A 57 20.87 -9.71 20.97
CA GLN A 57 19.83 -10.56 21.48
C GLN A 57 19.81 -10.26 22.98
N PRO A 58 18.70 -9.73 23.53
CA PRO A 58 18.53 -9.83 24.96
C PRO A 58 18.70 -11.31 25.22
N ALA A 59 19.80 -11.64 25.92
CA ALA A 59 20.00 -12.96 26.44
C ALA A 59 18.63 -13.39 26.94
N SER A 60 18.12 -14.51 26.42
CA SER A 60 17.11 -15.33 27.07
C SER A 60 17.37 -15.12 28.55
N VAL A 61 16.54 -14.28 29.17
CA VAL A 61 16.75 -13.83 30.53
C VAL A 61 16.50 -15.11 31.25
N ALA A 62 17.59 -15.81 31.55
CA ALA A 62 17.55 -17.00 32.33
C ALA A 62 16.76 -16.56 33.56
N THR A 63 15.55 -17.09 33.67
CA THR A 63 14.61 -16.85 34.76
C THR A 63 15.14 -17.52 36.03
N THR A 64 16.46 -17.57 36.17
CA THR A 64 17.27 -17.92 37.32
C THR A 64 17.06 -16.84 38.36
N GLN A 65 15.86 -16.90 38.91
CA GLN A 65 15.57 -16.83 40.32
C GLN A 65 16.27 -15.68 41.07
N PRO A 66 15.53 -14.61 41.43
CA PRO A 66 16.04 -13.61 42.37
C PRO A 66 16.46 -14.21 43.74
N ILE A 67 16.17 -15.49 43.98
CA ILE A 67 16.53 -16.26 45.17
C ILE A 67 18.06 -16.26 45.39
N VAL A 68 18.87 -16.37 44.33
CA VAL A 68 20.35 -16.43 44.49
C VAL A 68 20.93 -15.14 45.06
N ARG A 69 20.30 -13.98 44.81
CA ARG A 69 20.76 -12.70 45.36
C ARG A 69 20.37 -12.50 46.82
N LEU A 70 19.30 -13.14 47.28
CA LEU A 70 18.87 -13.00 48.67
C LEU A 70 19.85 -13.70 49.61
N GLU A 71 20.30 -14.89 49.24
CA GLU A 71 21.31 -15.67 49.99
C GLU A 71 22.66 -14.96 50.03
N GLU A 72 23.07 -14.34 48.92
CA GLU A 72 24.32 -13.58 48.83
C GLU A 72 24.28 -12.29 49.67
N LEU A 73 23.14 -11.58 49.67
CA LEU A 73 22.91 -10.40 50.52
C LEU A 73 22.84 -10.75 52.02
N LEU A 74 22.25 -11.91 52.36
CA LEU A 74 22.22 -12.42 53.73
C LEU A 74 23.62 -12.84 54.20
N ALA A 75 24.40 -13.50 53.35
CA ALA A 75 25.79 -13.87 53.64
C ALA A 75 26.69 -12.65 53.86
N GLN A 76 26.45 -11.56 53.12
CA GLN A 76 27.21 -10.31 53.24
C GLN A 76 26.90 -9.52 54.53
N GLN A 77 25.79 -9.84 55.22
CA GLN A 77 25.36 -9.15 56.44
C GLN A 77 25.61 -9.93 57.74
N VAL A 78 26.22 -11.11 57.67
CA VAL A 78 26.57 -11.91 58.86
C VAL A 78 27.56 -11.13 59.74
N GLY A 79 27.06 -10.54 60.83
CA GLY A 79 27.85 -9.73 61.78
C GLY A 79 27.19 -8.44 62.28
N ARG A 80 26.06 -8.01 61.67
CA ARG A 80 25.29 -6.83 62.15
C ARG A 80 24.28 -7.20 63.24
N PRO A 81 23.90 -6.28 64.15
CA PRO A 81 22.84 -6.52 65.13
C PRO A 81 21.50 -6.82 64.42
N ALA A 82 20.69 -7.71 64.99
CA ALA A 82 19.47 -8.24 64.35
C ALA A 82 18.45 -7.14 63.97
N GLY A 83 18.37 -6.04 64.73
CA GLY A 83 17.48 -4.92 64.40
C GLY A 83 17.83 -4.24 63.08
N GLU A 84 19.13 -3.99 62.83
CA GLU A 84 19.60 -3.36 61.58
C GLU A 84 19.41 -4.27 60.36
N GLN A 85 19.51 -5.59 60.54
CA GLN A 85 19.26 -6.55 59.46
C GLN A 85 17.81 -6.51 58.98
N VAL A 86 16.85 -6.44 59.92
CA VAL A 86 15.43 -6.39 59.59
C VAL A 86 15.08 -5.08 58.88
N GLU A 87 15.59 -3.94 59.35
CA GLU A 87 15.36 -2.64 58.73
C GLU A 87 15.95 -2.58 57.31
N PHE A 88 17.17 -3.09 57.12
CA PHE A 88 17.77 -3.21 55.79
C PHE A 88 16.92 -4.07 54.85
N ILE A 89 16.50 -5.25 55.32
CA ILE A 89 15.67 -6.17 54.53
C ILE A 89 14.37 -5.48 54.11
N GLN A 90 13.67 -4.81 55.03
CA GLN A 90 12.45 -4.05 54.75
C GLN A 90 12.69 -2.99 53.67
N HIS A 91 13.72 -2.16 53.83
CA HIS A 91 14.05 -1.14 52.82
C HIS A 91 14.38 -1.73 51.45
N THR A 92 15.09 -2.85 51.40
CA THR A 92 15.39 -3.50 50.11
C THR A 92 14.14 -4.07 49.45
N PHE A 93 13.22 -4.66 50.22
CA PHE A 93 11.94 -5.14 49.71
C PHE A 93 11.07 -3.99 49.20
N ASP A 94 10.95 -2.90 49.96
CA ASP A 94 10.20 -1.72 49.53
C ASP A 94 10.75 -1.12 48.24
N ALA A 95 12.09 -1.03 48.11
CA ALA A 95 12.73 -0.56 46.89
C ALA A 95 12.47 -1.49 45.69
N GLN A 96 12.50 -2.80 45.90
CA GLN A 96 12.18 -3.78 44.86
C GLN A 96 10.71 -3.72 44.44
N LEU A 97 9.78 -3.57 45.39
CA LEU A 97 8.35 -3.39 45.11
C LEU A 97 8.10 -2.12 44.29
N ALA A 98 8.72 -1.00 44.67
CA ALA A 98 8.64 0.24 43.92
C ALA A 98 9.21 0.10 42.49
N GLN A 99 10.28 -0.67 42.33
CA GLN A 99 10.86 -0.95 41.01
C GLN A 99 9.94 -1.83 40.14
N LEU A 100 9.31 -2.85 40.74
CA LEU A 100 8.33 -3.69 40.04
C LEU A 100 7.10 -2.89 39.59
N ASP A 101 6.57 -2.02 40.44
CA ASP A 101 5.43 -1.16 40.08
C ASP A 101 5.78 -0.22 38.92
N ARG A 102 6.97 0.42 38.94
CA ARG A 102 7.44 1.23 37.80
C ARG A 102 7.51 0.42 36.51
N ARG A 103 8.11 -0.77 36.55
CA ARG A 103 8.19 -1.66 35.37
C ARG A 103 6.82 -2.09 34.88
N GLN A 104 5.88 -2.36 35.79
CA GLN A 104 4.52 -2.74 35.43
C GLN A 104 3.80 -1.59 34.71
N ARG A 105 3.97 -0.35 35.18
CA ARG A 105 3.43 0.84 34.51
C ARG A 105 4.08 1.06 33.13
N GLU A 106 5.40 0.94 33.04
CA GLU A 106 6.12 1.03 31.76
C GLU A 106 5.63 -0.03 30.76
N LEU A 107 5.43 -1.28 31.19
CA LEU A 107 4.88 -2.34 30.34
C LEU A 107 3.45 -2.04 29.90
N ALA A 108 2.60 -1.53 30.80
CA ALA A 108 1.24 -1.15 30.46
C ALA A 108 1.21 0.00 29.43
N ASP A 109 2.09 0.99 29.59
CA ASP A 109 2.20 2.11 28.65
C ASP A 109 2.73 1.66 27.28
N LEU A 110 3.72 0.77 27.25
CA LEU A 110 4.19 0.15 26.00
C LEU A 110 3.09 -0.65 25.31
N GLN A 111 2.29 -1.42 26.06
CA GLN A 111 1.14 -2.15 25.52
C GLN A 111 0.12 -1.20 24.88
N ARG A 112 -0.22 -0.08 25.55
CA ARG A 112 -1.10 0.95 24.99
C ARG A 112 -0.52 1.56 23.71
N GLN A 113 0.78 1.87 23.67
CA GLN A 113 1.42 2.40 22.47
C GLN A 113 1.36 1.41 21.30
N ILE A 114 1.60 0.11 21.56
CA ILE A 114 1.49 -0.94 20.56
C ILE A 114 0.05 -1.05 20.03
N GLU A 115 -0.95 -0.95 20.91
CA GLU A 115 -2.35 -1.01 20.52
C GLU A 115 -2.74 0.19 19.64
N LEU A 116 -2.33 1.40 20.01
CA LEU A 116 -2.54 2.61 19.20
C LEU A 116 -1.86 2.49 17.82
N ALA A 117 -0.61 2.01 17.78
CA ALA A 117 0.12 1.80 16.53
C ALA A 117 -0.58 0.75 15.65
N LYS A 118 -1.09 -0.34 16.22
CA LYS A 118 -1.87 -1.35 15.49
C LYS A 118 -3.16 -0.77 14.90
N GLN A 119 -3.88 0.04 15.67
CA GLN A 119 -5.09 0.71 15.20
C GLN A 119 -4.80 1.72 14.08
N GLN A 120 -3.70 2.45 14.17
CA GLN A 120 -3.27 3.35 13.10
C GLN A 120 -2.90 2.58 11.83
N LEU A 121 -2.11 1.51 11.96
CA LEU A 121 -1.72 0.67 10.83
C LEU A 121 -2.94 0.03 10.15
N ALA A 122 -3.94 -0.40 10.91
CA ALA A 122 -5.20 -0.92 10.37
C ALA A 122 -5.97 0.15 9.58
N ARG A 123 -6.04 1.39 10.07
CA ARG A 123 -6.65 2.52 9.34
C ARG A 123 -5.89 2.84 8.06
N ASP A 124 -4.57 2.87 8.12
CA ASP A 124 -3.73 3.17 6.97
C ASP A 124 -3.88 2.10 5.87
N ARG A 125 -3.92 0.81 6.25
CA ARG A 125 -4.23 -0.28 5.31
C ARG A 125 -5.59 -0.12 4.65
N GLY A 126 -6.64 0.15 5.45
CA GLY A 126 -7.97 0.40 4.90
C GLY A 126 -8.02 1.59 3.93
N ALA A 127 -7.24 2.64 4.20
CA ALA A 127 -7.13 3.80 3.31
C ALA A 127 -6.39 3.48 2.00
N VAL A 128 -5.37 2.61 2.04
CA VAL A 128 -4.66 2.13 0.85
C VAL A 128 -5.57 1.23 0.00
N ASP A 129 -6.26 0.27 0.61
CA ASP A 129 -7.19 -0.62 -0.09
C ASP A 129 -8.32 0.17 -0.80
N GLN A 130 -8.84 1.21 -0.15
CA GLN A 130 -9.81 2.12 -0.76
C GLN A 130 -9.22 2.88 -1.96
N LYS A 131 -7.97 3.34 -1.87
CA LYS A 131 -7.30 3.99 -2.99
C LYS A 131 -7.12 3.02 -4.15
N GLU A 132 -6.63 1.81 -3.91
CA GLU A 132 -6.44 0.79 -4.95
C GLU A 132 -7.75 0.42 -5.63
N THR A 133 -8.83 0.21 -4.86
CA THR A 133 -10.16 -0.08 -5.43
C THR A 133 -10.73 1.09 -6.24
N THR A 134 -10.45 2.35 -5.86
CA THR A 134 -10.85 3.50 -6.68
C THR A 134 -10.02 3.66 -7.95
N LEU A 135 -8.71 3.39 -7.89
CA LEU A 135 -7.83 3.45 -9.05
C LEU A 135 -8.16 2.37 -10.07
N THR A 136 -8.33 1.13 -9.61
CA THR A 136 -8.72 -0.01 -10.48
C THR A 136 -10.07 0.23 -11.16
N LYS A 137 -11.06 0.81 -10.46
CA LYS A 137 -12.33 1.20 -11.09
C LYS A 137 -12.15 2.24 -12.17
N ARG A 138 -11.31 3.27 -11.94
CA ARG A 138 -11.02 4.31 -12.94
C ARG A 138 -10.30 3.75 -14.15
N GLU A 139 -9.33 2.87 -13.96
CA GLU A 139 -8.63 2.20 -15.04
C GLU A 139 -9.61 1.35 -15.86
N GLN A 140 -10.47 0.58 -15.22
CA GLN A 140 -11.49 -0.21 -15.91
C GLN A 140 -12.48 0.67 -16.68
N GLU A 141 -12.91 1.80 -16.12
CA GLU A 141 -13.78 2.75 -16.82
C GLU A 141 -13.07 3.39 -18.02
N ALA A 142 -11.79 3.79 -17.86
CA ALA A 142 -10.99 4.32 -18.96
C ALA A 142 -10.79 3.28 -20.07
N THR A 143 -10.44 2.04 -19.72
CA THR A 143 -10.28 0.94 -20.70
C THR A 143 -11.60 0.62 -21.39
N LYS A 144 -12.75 0.65 -20.67
CA LYS A 144 -14.07 0.47 -21.28
C LYS A 144 -14.35 1.55 -22.31
N LEU A 145 -14.04 2.81 -22.01
CA LEU A 145 -14.20 3.93 -22.93
C LEU A 145 -13.25 3.83 -24.14
N GLU A 146 -12.00 3.44 -23.93
CA GLU A 146 -11.04 3.23 -25.02
C GLU A 146 -11.47 2.10 -25.95
N THR A 147 -11.99 1.01 -25.38
CA THR A 147 -12.43 -0.18 -26.11
C THR A 147 -13.84 -0.04 -26.70
N ASP A 148 -14.59 0.99 -26.30
CA ASP A 148 -15.91 1.25 -26.86
C ASP A 148 -15.78 1.70 -28.32
N LYS A 149 -15.94 0.72 -29.22
CA LYS A 149 -15.88 0.92 -30.66
C LYS A 149 -16.89 1.98 -31.14
N GLY A 150 -18.07 2.08 -30.51
CA GLY A 150 -19.06 3.09 -30.85
C GLY A 150 -18.59 4.51 -30.54
N PHE A 151 -17.85 4.68 -29.44
CA PHE A 151 -17.22 5.95 -29.11
C PHE A 151 -16.12 6.32 -30.10
N GLN A 152 -15.26 5.37 -30.47
CA GLN A 152 -14.20 5.60 -31.45
C GLN A 152 -14.76 5.93 -32.84
N ASP A 153 -15.80 5.21 -33.28
CA ASP A 153 -16.46 5.42 -34.58
C ASP A 153 -17.15 6.80 -34.62
N SER A 154 -17.85 7.18 -33.55
CA SER A 154 -18.46 8.52 -33.44
C SER A 154 -17.42 9.64 -33.38
N LEU A 155 -16.31 9.43 -32.69
CA LEU A 155 -15.19 10.38 -32.64
C LEU A 155 -14.50 10.54 -34.01
N ALA A 156 -14.32 9.44 -34.75
CA ALA A 156 -13.81 9.49 -36.13
C ALA A 156 -14.78 10.22 -37.06
N LEU A 157 -16.09 10.01 -36.89
CA LEU A 157 -17.12 10.75 -37.62
C LEU A 157 -17.03 12.25 -37.34
N TYR A 158 -17.00 12.66 -36.06
CA TYR A 158 -16.89 14.07 -35.70
C TYR A 158 -15.61 14.75 -36.20
N LYS A 159 -14.50 14.01 -36.32
CA LYS A 159 -13.25 14.52 -36.91
C LYS A 159 -13.37 14.86 -38.39
N SER A 160 -14.24 14.17 -39.14
CA SER A 160 -14.43 14.40 -40.58
C SER A 160 -15.52 15.44 -40.90
N MET A 161 -16.39 15.75 -39.95
CA MET A 161 -17.46 16.74 -40.10
C MET A 161 -16.96 18.18 -39.97
N ALA A 162 -17.70 19.14 -40.57
CA ALA A 162 -17.40 20.56 -40.41
C ALA A 162 -17.75 21.02 -38.98
N GLY A 163 -16.94 21.92 -38.40
CA GLY A 163 -17.11 22.40 -37.02
C GLY A 163 -18.51 22.96 -36.73
N LYS A 164 -19.16 23.60 -37.71
CA LYS A 164 -20.55 24.09 -37.59
C LYS A 164 -21.57 22.97 -37.37
N GLN A 165 -21.39 21.83 -38.04
CA GLN A 165 -22.29 20.69 -37.89
C GLN A 165 -22.07 20.00 -36.54
N VAL A 166 -20.80 19.84 -36.14
CA VAL A 166 -20.45 19.27 -34.83
C VAL A 166 -21.01 20.12 -33.69
N LYS A 167 -20.95 21.46 -33.81
CA LYS A 167 -21.59 22.38 -32.87
C LYS A 167 -23.09 22.07 -32.68
N THR A 168 -23.84 21.95 -33.77
CA THR A 168 -25.29 21.68 -33.70
C THR A 168 -25.58 20.36 -33.00
N ILE A 169 -24.77 19.33 -33.26
CA ILE A 169 -24.89 18.03 -32.59
C ILE A 169 -24.56 18.16 -31.10
N PHE A 170 -23.48 18.86 -30.74
CA PHE A 170 -23.04 19.02 -29.36
C PHE A 170 -24.05 19.79 -28.50
N LEU A 171 -24.82 20.71 -29.07
CA LEU A 171 -25.91 21.40 -28.36
C LEU A 171 -27.07 20.45 -27.98
N GLY A 172 -27.19 19.30 -28.64
CA GLY A 172 -28.17 18.26 -28.30
C GLY A 172 -27.65 17.19 -27.34
N LEU A 173 -26.36 17.20 -27.01
CA LEU A 173 -25.72 16.28 -26.08
C LEU A 173 -25.58 16.91 -24.70
N ASP A 174 -25.44 16.09 -23.67
CA ASP A 174 -25.18 16.58 -22.32
C ASP A 174 -23.73 17.11 -22.17
N ASP A 175 -23.55 18.06 -21.25
CA ASP A 175 -22.28 18.71 -20.97
C ASP A 175 -21.13 17.71 -20.69
N ARG A 176 -21.42 16.56 -20.08
CA ARG A 176 -20.42 15.55 -19.68
C ARG A 176 -19.95 14.77 -20.89
N THR A 177 -20.86 14.33 -21.75
CA THR A 177 -20.54 13.64 -23.00
C THR A 177 -19.74 14.55 -23.93
N VAL A 178 -20.12 15.82 -24.05
CA VAL A 178 -19.36 16.81 -24.83
C VAL A 178 -17.95 16.99 -24.28
N ALA A 179 -17.79 17.07 -22.95
CA ALA A 179 -16.46 17.16 -22.33
C ALA A 179 -15.60 15.93 -22.67
N GLN A 180 -16.17 14.71 -22.61
CA GLN A 180 -15.45 13.48 -22.97
C GLN A 180 -14.99 13.47 -24.42
N TYR A 181 -15.86 13.86 -25.36
CA TYR A 181 -15.49 13.96 -26.78
C TYR A 181 -14.42 15.02 -27.03
N LEU A 182 -14.52 16.19 -26.40
CA LEU A 182 -13.50 17.25 -26.52
C LEU A 182 -12.15 16.82 -25.92
N GLN A 183 -12.15 16.02 -24.86
CA GLN A 183 -10.93 15.48 -24.24
C GLN A 183 -10.24 14.44 -25.14
N ALA A 184 -11.01 13.57 -25.78
CA ALA A 184 -10.48 12.51 -26.64
C ALA A 184 -10.09 13.00 -28.05
N MET A 185 -10.53 14.20 -28.45
CA MET A 185 -10.14 14.82 -29.73
C MET A 185 -8.74 15.44 -29.68
N GLU A 186 -8.14 15.60 -30.87
CA GLU A 186 -6.91 16.37 -30.99
C GLU A 186 -7.15 17.83 -30.59
N PRO A 187 -6.22 18.48 -29.86
CA PRO A 187 -6.39 19.84 -29.38
C PRO A 187 -6.72 20.86 -30.48
N ARG A 188 -6.17 20.63 -31.68
CA ARG A 188 -6.43 21.46 -32.86
C ARG A 188 -7.88 21.33 -33.35
N ALA A 189 -8.43 20.12 -33.40
CA ALA A 189 -9.81 19.88 -33.82
C ALA A 189 -10.80 20.44 -32.79
N ALA A 190 -10.56 20.18 -31.50
CA ALA A 190 -11.34 20.75 -30.41
C ALA A 190 -11.37 22.29 -30.47
N THR A 191 -10.22 22.93 -30.69
CA THR A 191 -10.14 24.40 -30.83
C THR A 191 -10.96 24.92 -32.02
N ARG A 192 -10.96 24.20 -33.16
CA ARG A 192 -11.79 24.58 -34.31
C ARG A 192 -13.28 24.51 -34.01
N ILE A 193 -13.71 23.46 -33.30
CA ILE A 193 -15.11 23.28 -32.90
C ILE A 193 -15.51 24.38 -31.91
N ILE A 194 -14.71 24.64 -30.88
CA ILE A 194 -14.97 25.68 -29.87
C ILE A 194 -15.13 27.06 -30.51
N LYS A 195 -14.36 27.39 -31.55
CA LYS A 195 -14.47 28.67 -32.27
C LYS A 195 -15.81 28.89 -32.99
N GLU A 196 -16.59 27.84 -33.23
CA GLU A 196 -17.91 27.95 -33.85
C GLU A 196 -19.01 28.33 -32.84
N PHE A 197 -18.75 28.20 -31.53
CA PHE A 197 -19.64 28.63 -30.45
C PHE A 197 -19.45 30.14 -30.22
N LYS A 198 -20.27 30.96 -30.88
CA LYS A 198 -20.15 32.43 -30.88
C LYS A 198 -21.22 33.13 -30.05
N SER A 199 -22.34 32.46 -29.80
CA SER A 199 -23.40 33.01 -28.96
C SER A 199 -22.96 33.03 -27.48
N PRO A 200 -23.35 34.03 -26.68
CA PRO A 200 -23.02 34.05 -25.25
C PRO A 200 -23.56 32.82 -24.50
N GLU A 201 -24.73 32.30 -24.87
CA GLU A 201 -25.31 31.09 -24.27
C GLU A 201 -24.50 29.84 -24.60
N GLU A 202 -24.09 29.72 -25.87
CA GLU A 202 -23.23 28.66 -26.38
C GLU A 202 -21.85 28.66 -25.70
N MET A 203 -21.28 29.84 -25.45
CA MET A 203 -20.01 29.95 -24.72
C MET A 203 -20.14 29.50 -23.26
N GLN A 204 -21.25 29.81 -22.59
CA GLN A 204 -21.49 29.30 -21.23
C GLN A 204 -21.61 27.78 -21.19
N PHE A 205 -22.25 27.17 -22.19
CA PHE A 205 -22.32 25.71 -22.32
C PHE A 205 -20.93 25.08 -22.45
N ILE A 206 -20.10 25.56 -23.38
CA ILE A 206 -18.72 25.08 -23.52
C ILE A 206 -17.89 25.34 -22.26
N GLN A 207 -18.09 26.48 -21.59
CA GLN A 207 -17.40 26.77 -20.34
C GLN A 207 -17.75 25.77 -19.25
N LYS A 208 -19.03 25.36 -19.12
CA LYS A 208 -19.45 24.30 -18.20
C LYS A 208 -18.84 22.95 -18.56
N ALA A 209 -18.83 22.58 -19.84
CA ALA A 209 -18.18 21.36 -20.32
C ALA A 209 -16.66 21.35 -20.04
N LEU A 210 -15.96 22.47 -20.24
CA LEU A 210 -14.53 22.61 -19.94
C LEU A 210 -14.24 22.62 -18.43
N GLN A 211 -15.12 23.21 -17.62
CA GLN A 211 -15.00 23.15 -16.15
C GLN A 211 -15.14 21.71 -15.65
N ARG A 212 -16.04 20.91 -16.25
CA ARG A 212 -16.17 19.47 -16.00
C ARG A 212 -14.91 18.69 -16.37
N LEU A 213 -14.20 19.12 -17.41
CA LEU A 213 -12.92 18.51 -17.81
C LEU A 213 -11.79 18.87 -16.83
N ARG A 214 -11.84 20.09 -16.25
CA ARG A 214 -10.84 20.57 -15.28
C ARG A 214 -11.00 19.97 -13.89
N VAL A 215 -12.24 19.72 -13.47
CA VAL A 215 -12.52 18.96 -12.24
C VAL A 215 -12.63 17.50 -12.68
N PRO A 216 -11.52 16.72 -12.69
CA PRO A 216 -11.66 15.30 -12.87
C PRO A 216 -12.70 14.82 -11.87
N ASP A 217 -13.55 13.86 -12.26
CA ASP A 217 -14.75 13.36 -11.56
C ASP A 217 -14.46 12.69 -10.19
N VAL A 218 -13.36 13.08 -9.56
CA VAL A 218 -12.84 12.72 -8.24
C VAL A 218 -13.82 13.12 -7.13
N ALA A 219 -14.63 14.16 -7.33
CA ALA A 219 -15.46 14.77 -6.29
C ALA A 219 -16.83 14.10 -6.04
N GLN A 220 -17.23 13.11 -6.85
CA GLN A 220 -18.43 12.29 -6.57
C GLN A 220 -18.09 10.88 -6.08
N SER A 221 -16.88 10.68 -5.53
CA SER A 221 -16.66 9.53 -4.66
C SER A 221 -17.63 9.68 -3.48
N PRO A 222 -18.56 8.73 -3.25
CA PRO A 222 -19.53 8.83 -2.16
C PRO A 222 -18.72 9.02 -0.88
N GLN A 223 -18.80 10.22 -0.31
CA GLN A 223 -18.16 10.56 0.93
C GLN A 223 -18.62 9.48 1.91
N PRO A 224 -17.71 8.63 2.43
CA PRO A 224 -18.10 7.50 3.24
C PRO A 224 -18.94 8.07 4.36
N ALA A 225 -20.22 7.66 4.39
CA ALA A 225 -21.17 8.14 5.37
C ALA A 225 -20.47 8.04 6.73
N PRO A 226 -20.39 9.14 7.51
CA PRO A 226 -19.70 9.12 8.78
C PRO A 226 -20.26 7.93 9.54
N ALA A 227 -19.40 6.94 9.80
CA ALA A 227 -19.78 5.73 10.49
C ALA A 227 -20.51 6.19 11.74
N GLN A 228 -21.83 6.01 11.76
CA GLN A 228 -22.66 6.35 12.89
C GLN A 228 -22.11 5.51 14.03
N ALA A 229 -21.35 6.18 14.90
CA ALA A 229 -20.84 5.59 16.11
C ALA A 229 -22.06 5.14 16.90
N SER A 230 -22.32 3.83 16.83
CA SER A 230 -23.28 3.13 17.65
C SER A 230 -22.86 3.26 19.10
N ALA A 231 -23.20 4.40 19.71
CA ALA A 231 -23.35 4.56 21.13
C ALA A 231 -24.71 3.94 21.50
N LYS A 232 -24.68 2.65 21.83
CA LYS A 232 -25.65 1.98 22.72
C LYS A 232 -24.77 1.34 23.79
N GLU A 233 -24.68 2.02 24.94
CA GLU A 233 -25.35 1.63 26.20
C GLU A 233 -24.66 0.45 26.87
#